data_AF-V4K144-F1
#
_entry.id   AF-V4K144-F1
#
_cell.length_a   1.000
_cell.length_b   1.000
_cell.length_c   1.000
_cell.angle_alpha   90.00
_cell.angle_beta   90.00
_cell.angle_gamma   90.00
#
_symmetry.space_group_name_H-M   'P 1'
#
loop_
_entity.id
_entity.type
_entity.pdbx_description
1 polymer ?
#
loop_
_entity_poly.entity_id
_entity_poly.type
_entity_poly.pdbx_seq_one_letter_code
_entity_poly.pdbx_strand_id
1 'polypeptide(L)'
;MRRLEAELSADPRVASVERGFDRLIVRLLETPESDPSKLLREAMGVMLDMVDAAVRGEEADVRRLESTASELMESAIRASRRSEGLDPLAQGVLASLPHVVADAALLLRSRPEELDKVKGALSELLGGLAGGSGRRALTAATIAAELRERAMAEGASMGALVVLADLIMNVALKAVCPSLMEDQD
;
A
#
# COMPACT_ATOMS: atom_id res chain seq x y z
N MET A 1 2.82 -24.05 -25.12
CA MET A 1 4.04 -23.95 -24.29
C MET A 1 5.12 -23.09 -24.94
N ARG A 2 5.62 -23.40 -26.15
CA ARG A 2 6.68 -22.60 -26.83
C ARG A 2 6.35 -21.10 -26.99
N ARG A 3 5.08 -20.76 -27.22
CA ARG A 3 4.63 -19.36 -27.31
C ARG A 3 4.72 -18.61 -25.97
N LEU A 4 4.30 -19.26 -24.88
CA LEU A 4 4.36 -18.70 -23.53
C LEU A 4 5.82 -18.53 -23.07
N GLU A 5 6.68 -19.50 -23.39
CA GLU A 5 8.12 -19.41 -23.15
C GLU A 5 8.74 -18.22 -23.88
N ALA A 6 8.41 -18.02 -25.16
CA ALA A 6 8.88 -16.86 -25.92
C ALA A 6 8.34 -15.52 -25.40
N GLU A 7 7.07 -15.46 -24.98
CA GLU A 7 6.47 -14.27 -24.37
C GLU A 7 7.14 -13.93 -23.03
N LEU A 8 7.41 -14.92 -22.19
CA LEU A 8 8.12 -14.73 -20.91
C LEU A 8 9.59 -14.36 -21.11
N SER A 9 10.28 -14.96 -22.06
CA SER A 9 11.68 -14.62 -22.38
C SER A 9 11.83 -13.22 -23.00
N ALA A 10 10.76 -12.65 -23.56
CA ALA A 10 10.75 -11.29 -24.09
C ALA A 10 10.43 -10.23 -23.00
N ASP A 11 10.00 -10.65 -21.80
CA ASP A 11 9.72 -9.72 -20.71
C ASP A 11 11.05 -9.19 -20.13
N PRO A 12 11.25 -7.86 -20.10
CA PRO A 12 12.51 -7.26 -19.64
C PRO A 12 12.81 -7.51 -18.16
N ARG A 13 11.86 -8.05 -17.38
CA ARG A 13 12.03 -8.39 -15.96
C ARG A 13 12.49 -9.83 -15.75
N VAL A 14 12.53 -10.66 -16.81
CA VAL A 14 12.86 -12.08 -16.74
C VAL A 14 14.36 -12.29 -17.03
N ALA A 15 15.07 -12.88 -16.08
CA ALA A 15 16.48 -13.25 -16.21
C ALA A 15 16.66 -14.56 -16.98
N SER A 16 15.83 -15.57 -16.71
CA SER A 16 15.84 -16.82 -17.45
C SER A 16 14.49 -17.53 -17.40
N VAL A 17 14.21 -18.34 -18.42
CA VAL A 17 13.10 -19.28 -18.43
C VAL A 17 13.69 -20.66 -18.66
N GLU A 18 13.53 -21.56 -17.69
CA GLU A 18 13.98 -22.95 -17.76
C GLU A 18 12.76 -23.86 -17.92
N ARG A 19 12.86 -24.87 -18.80
CA ARG A 19 11.77 -25.82 -19.02
C ARG A 19 11.93 -27.04 -18.13
N GLY A 20 11.00 -27.21 -17.20
CA GLY A 20 10.82 -28.43 -16.42
C GLY A 20 10.00 -29.49 -17.15
N PHE A 21 9.79 -30.64 -16.50
CA PHE A 21 9.07 -31.78 -17.07
C PHE A 21 7.60 -31.45 -17.43
N ASP A 22 6.93 -30.66 -16.59
CA ASP A 22 5.52 -30.25 -16.72
C ASP A 22 5.29 -28.74 -16.51
N ARG A 23 6.35 -27.98 -16.21
CA ARG A 23 6.28 -26.57 -15.81
C ARG A 23 7.39 -25.72 -16.44
N LEU A 24 7.18 -24.41 -16.48
CA LEU A 24 8.23 -23.42 -16.77
C LEU A 24 8.71 -22.84 -15.44
N ILE A 25 10.02 -22.81 -15.23
CA ILE A 25 10.68 -22.16 -14.10
C ILE A 25 11.20 -20.82 -14.61
N VAL A 26 10.65 -19.72 -14.11
CA VAL A 26 11.03 -18.37 -14.52
C VAL A 26 11.90 -17.76 -13.42
N ARG A 27 13.14 -17.40 -13.73
CA ARG A 27 13.97 -16.55 -12.87
C ARG A 27 13.81 -15.11 -13.32
N LEU A 28 13.52 -14.22 -12.39
CA LEU A 28 13.44 -12.79 -12.64
C LEU A 28 14.81 -12.14 -12.45
N LEU A 29 15.07 -11.04 -13.14
CA LEU A 29 16.26 -10.22 -12.89
C LEU A 29 16.24 -9.78 -11.43
N GLU A 30 17.39 -9.90 -10.77
CA GLU A 30 17.59 -9.27 -9.48
C GLU A 30 17.56 -7.76 -9.69
N THR A 31 16.42 -7.14 -9.35
CA THR A 31 16.38 -5.69 -9.18
C THR A 31 17.38 -5.31 -8.08
N PRO A 32 18.10 -4.17 -8.24
CA PRO A 32 18.95 -3.64 -7.18
C PRO A 32 18.17 -3.67 -5.86
N GLU A 33 18.80 -4.19 -4.81
CA GLU A 33 18.20 -4.18 -3.47
C GLU A 33 17.76 -2.75 -3.16
N SER A 34 16.46 -2.53 -3.28
CA SER A 34 15.84 -1.26 -3.00
C SER A 34 15.36 -1.38 -1.57
N ASP A 35 15.87 -0.51 -0.70
CA ASP A 35 15.47 -0.45 0.70
C ASP A 35 13.93 -0.38 0.78
N PRO A 36 13.25 -1.42 1.31
CA PRO A 36 11.80 -1.45 1.40
C PRO A 36 11.25 -0.24 2.15
N SER A 37 11.98 0.26 3.15
CA SER A 37 11.61 1.42 3.94
C SER A 37 11.61 2.70 3.10
N LYS A 38 12.61 2.84 2.22
CA LYS A 38 12.69 3.97 1.29
C LYS A 38 11.52 3.93 0.30
N LEU A 39 11.23 2.77 -0.28
CA LEU A 39 10.12 2.58 -1.21
C LEU A 39 8.77 2.86 -0.55
N LEU A 40 8.55 2.43 0.70
CA LEU A 40 7.34 2.74 1.46
C LEU A 40 7.18 4.24 1.70
N ARG A 41 8.26 4.97 1.99
CA ARG A 41 8.22 6.43 2.17
C ARG A 41 7.93 7.16 0.86
N GLU A 42 8.48 6.68 -0.26
CA GLU A 42 8.18 7.21 -1.59
C GLU A 42 6.72 6.96 -1.96
N ALA A 43 6.21 5.74 -1.78
CA ALA A 43 4.81 5.39 -2.01
C ALA A 43 3.86 6.24 -1.14
N MET A 44 4.23 6.46 0.14
CA MET A 44 3.53 7.36 1.04
C MET A 44 3.45 8.77 0.48
N GLY A 45 4.58 9.37 0.07
CA GLY A 45 4.61 10.71 -0.52
C GLY A 45 3.67 10.82 -1.71
N VAL A 46 3.75 9.86 -2.64
CA VAL A 46 2.88 9.82 -3.83
C VAL A 46 1.40 9.70 -3.46
N MET A 47 1.03 8.90 -2.46
CA MET A 47 -0.35 8.79 -1.99
C MET A 47 -0.86 10.07 -1.32
N LEU A 48 0.00 10.80 -0.60
CA LEU A 48 -0.38 12.10 -0.04
C LEU A 48 -0.60 13.14 -1.14
N ASP A 49 0.28 13.19 -2.14
CA ASP A 49 0.14 14.04 -3.32
C ASP A 49 -1.14 13.71 -4.10
N MET A 50 -1.51 12.44 -4.15
CA MET A 50 -2.73 11.95 -4.78
C MET A 50 -3.99 12.47 -4.08
N VAL A 51 -4.01 12.50 -2.74
CA VAL A 51 -5.11 13.12 -1.98
C VAL A 51 -5.17 14.62 -2.29
N ASP A 52 -4.03 15.30 -2.34
CA ASP A 52 -3.98 16.74 -2.65
C ASP A 52 -4.45 17.05 -4.08
N ALA A 53 -4.11 16.20 -5.06
CA ALA A 53 -4.60 16.30 -6.43
C ALA A 53 -6.13 16.14 -6.49
N ALA A 54 -6.70 15.21 -5.73
CA ALA A 54 -8.15 15.03 -5.67
C ALA A 54 -8.86 16.27 -5.12
N VAL A 55 -8.32 16.89 -4.07
CA VAL A 55 -8.85 18.16 -3.50
C VAL A 55 -8.83 19.29 -4.53
N ARG A 56 -7.79 19.36 -5.37
CA ARG A 56 -7.71 20.33 -6.48
C ARG A 56 -8.61 19.98 -7.68
N GLY A 57 -9.26 18.82 -7.69
CA GLY A 57 -10.10 18.35 -8.79
C GLY A 57 -9.31 17.78 -9.98
N GLU A 58 -8.05 17.41 -9.77
CA GLU A 58 -7.11 16.93 -10.80
C GLU A 58 -7.22 15.40 -10.98
N GLU A 59 -8.37 14.90 -11.46
CA GLU A 59 -8.64 13.45 -11.55
C GLU A 59 -7.62 12.67 -12.40
N ALA A 60 -7.12 13.27 -13.49
CA ALA A 60 -6.09 12.65 -14.32
C ALA A 60 -4.76 12.48 -13.57
N ASP A 61 -4.39 13.46 -12.73
CA ASP A 61 -3.20 13.37 -11.90
C ASP A 61 -3.35 12.33 -10.80
N VAL A 62 -4.56 12.21 -10.20
CA VAL A 62 -4.87 11.15 -9.24
C VAL A 62 -4.61 9.77 -9.83
N ARG A 63 -5.14 9.47 -11.02
CA ARG A 63 -4.95 8.15 -11.66
C ARG A 63 -3.50 7.88 -12.07
N ARG A 64 -2.75 8.92 -12.46
CA ARG A 64 -1.31 8.79 -12.72
C ARG A 64 -0.54 8.47 -11.44
N LEU A 65 -0.81 9.20 -10.35
CA LEU A 65 -0.17 8.99 -9.05
C LEU A 65 -0.53 7.63 -8.45
N GLU A 66 -1.76 7.16 -8.65
CA GLU A 66 -2.22 5.81 -8.28
C GLU A 66 -1.31 4.74 -8.88
N SER A 67 -1.04 4.81 -10.19
CA SER A 67 -0.15 3.85 -10.87
C SER A 67 1.25 3.86 -10.27
N THR A 68 1.82 5.05 -10.07
CA THR A 68 3.16 5.21 -9.47
C THR A 68 3.21 4.66 -8.05
N ALA A 69 2.21 4.95 -7.21
CA ALA A 69 2.13 4.46 -5.85
C ALA A 69 2.00 2.93 -5.79
N SER A 70 1.20 2.33 -6.69
CA SER A 70 1.06 0.88 -6.84
C SER A 70 2.39 0.22 -7.19
N GLU A 71 3.13 0.76 -8.16
CA GLU A 71 4.44 0.21 -8.55
C GLU A 71 5.46 0.27 -7.41
N LEU A 72 5.51 1.39 -6.67
CA LEU A 72 6.37 1.56 -5.50
C LEU A 72 6.00 0.59 -4.38
N MET A 73 4.69 0.42 -4.12
CA MET A 73 4.18 -0.48 -3.09
C MET A 73 4.48 -1.95 -3.42
N GLU A 74 4.24 -2.38 -4.66
CA GLU A 74 4.60 -3.73 -5.12
C GLU A 74 6.10 -3.98 -5.02
N SER A 75 6.92 -2.96 -5.32
CA SER A 75 8.37 -3.05 -5.21
C SER A 75 8.80 -3.15 -3.75
N ALA A 76 8.19 -2.38 -2.85
CA ALA A 76 8.42 -2.46 -1.42
C ALA A 76 8.07 -3.85 -0.88
N ILE A 77 6.90 -4.38 -1.22
CA ILE A 77 6.46 -5.72 -0.80
C ILE A 77 7.42 -6.80 -1.31
N ARG A 78 7.85 -6.73 -2.58
CA ARG A 78 8.80 -7.69 -3.16
C ARG A 78 10.16 -7.64 -2.46
N ALA A 79 10.65 -6.44 -2.14
CA ALA A 79 11.88 -6.26 -1.40
C ALA A 79 11.75 -6.78 0.05
N SER A 80 10.60 -6.53 0.69
CA SER A 80 10.28 -7.02 2.04
C SER A 80 10.07 -8.53 2.11
N ARG A 81 9.67 -9.24 1.06
CA ARG A 81 9.57 -10.73 1.10
C ARG A 81 10.90 -11.45 1.38
N ARG A 82 12.02 -10.73 1.27
CA ARG A 82 13.35 -11.22 1.64
C ARG A 82 13.66 -11.03 3.13
N SER A 83 12.80 -10.31 3.87
CA SER A 83 12.89 -10.01 5.31
C SER A 83 11.57 -10.41 6.00
N GLU A 84 11.57 -11.37 6.92
CA GLU A 84 10.40 -12.09 7.45
C GLU A 84 9.33 -11.28 8.25
N GLY A 85 9.07 -10.01 7.96
CA GLY A 85 8.31 -9.10 8.85
C GLY A 85 6.79 -8.94 8.63
N LEU A 86 6.22 -9.30 7.48
CA LEU A 86 4.80 -9.04 7.17
C LEU A 86 4.07 -10.27 6.63
N ASP A 87 2.99 -10.66 7.30
CA ASP A 87 2.07 -11.72 6.88
C ASP A 87 1.53 -11.51 5.44
N PRO A 88 1.40 -12.55 4.60
CA PRO A 88 0.93 -12.43 3.22
C PRO A 88 -0.42 -11.72 3.04
N LEU A 89 -1.34 -11.84 4.00
CA LEU A 89 -2.63 -11.13 3.94
C LEU A 89 -2.44 -9.62 4.15
N ALA A 90 -1.54 -9.22 5.04
CA ALA A 90 -1.18 -7.81 5.22
C ALA A 90 -0.51 -7.24 3.96
N GLN A 91 0.32 -8.03 3.27
CA GLN A 91 0.92 -7.64 1.99
C GLN A 91 -0.14 -7.45 0.89
N GLY A 92 -1.12 -8.35 0.80
CA GLY A 92 -2.22 -8.22 -0.17
C GLY A 92 -3.05 -6.96 0.07
N VAL A 93 -3.33 -6.64 1.34
CA VAL A 93 -4.03 -5.41 1.71
C VAL A 93 -3.19 -4.17 1.36
N LEU A 94 -1.90 -4.17 1.68
CA LEU A 94 -0.98 -3.07 1.33
C LEU A 94 -0.91 -2.82 -0.17
N ALA A 95 -0.87 -3.89 -0.98
CA ALA A 95 -0.87 -3.77 -2.44
C ALA A 95 -2.13 -3.08 -2.99
N SER A 96 -3.29 -3.25 -2.33
CA SER A 96 -4.55 -2.61 -2.73
C SER A 96 -4.70 -1.17 -2.23
N LEU A 97 -3.88 -0.74 -1.26
CA LEU A 97 -4.04 0.54 -0.58
C LEU A 97 -4.02 1.74 -1.55
N PRO A 98 -3.10 1.85 -2.52
CA PRO A 98 -3.09 2.99 -3.46
C PRO A 98 -4.41 3.15 -4.22
N HIS A 99 -4.99 2.06 -4.69
CA HIS A 99 -6.26 2.07 -5.42
C HIS A 99 -7.41 2.57 -4.54
N VAL A 100 -7.50 2.06 -3.31
CA VAL A 100 -8.57 2.45 -2.38
C VAL A 100 -8.43 3.91 -1.93
N VAL A 101 -7.19 4.39 -1.74
CA VAL A 101 -6.94 5.81 -1.46
C VAL A 101 -7.36 6.67 -2.65
N ALA A 102 -7.05 6.27 -3.88
CA ALA A 102 -7.43 7.03 -5.08
C ALA A 102 -8.95 7.17 -5.20
N ASP A 103 -9.67 6.06 -5.06
CA ASP A 103 -11.13 6.05 -5.15
C ASP A 103 -11.79 6.83 -4.01
N ALA A 104 -11.31 6.65 -2.77
CA ALA A 104 -11.79 7.44 -1.63
C ALA A 104 -11.51 8.94 -1.83
N ALA A 105 -10.31 9.31 -2.29
CA ALA A 105 -9.93 10.70 -2.53
C ALA A 105 -10.84 11.37 -3.55
N LEU A 106 -11.13 10.70 -4.67
CA LEU A 106 -12.02 11.23 -5.71
C LEU A 106 -13.47 11.36 -5.23
N LEU A 107 -13.99 10.36 -4.51
CA LEU A 107 -15.36 10.35 -3.99
C LEU A 107 -15.57 11.41 -2.91
N LEU A 108 -14.52 11.74 -2.15
CA LEU A 108 -14.57 12.64 -1.01
C LEU A 108 -13.92 13.99 -1.29
N ARG A 109 -13.63 14.33 -2.55
CA ARG A 109 -12.97 15.60 -2.91
C ARG A 109 -13.65 16.86 -2.39
N SER A 110 -14.95 16.80 -2.09
CA SER A 110 -15.72 17.91 -1.49
C SER A 110 -15.68 17.92 0.05
N ARG A 111 -14.88 17.04 0.66
CA ARG A 111 -14.79 16.77 2.10
C ARG A 111 -13.31 16.86 2.55
N PRO A 112 -12.70 18.05 2.49
CA PRO A 112 -11.26 18.23 2.70
C PRO A 112 -10.80 17.88 4.13
N GLU A 113 -11.65 18.08 5.14
CA GLU A 113 -11.31 17.76 6.53
C GLU A 113 -11.13 16.25 6.75
N GLU A 114 -11.98 15.44 6.09
CA GLU A 114 -11.90 13.99 6.09
C GLU A 114 -10.68 13.50 5.32
N LEU A 115 -10.35 14.16 4.21
CA LEU A 115 -9.15 13.86 3.42
C LEU A 115 -7.86 14.19 4.19
N ASP A 116 -7.82 15.27 4.96
CA ASP A 116 -6.69 15.58 5.84
C ASP A 116 -6.48 14.50 6.91
N LYS A 117 -7.56 13.96 7.47
CA LYS A 117 -7.47 12.81 8.39
C LYS A 117 -6.97 11.54 7.70
N VAL A 118 -7.40 11.30 6.46
CA VAL A 118 -6.86 10.19 5.65
C VAL A 118 -5.36 10.35 5.44
N LYS A 119 -4.89 11.56 5.10
CA LYS A 119 -3.44 11.86 4.99
C LYS A 119 -2.71 11.58 6.31
N GLY A 120 -3.28 11.98 7.43
CA GLY A 120 -2.74 11.68 8.77
C GLY A 120 -2.62 10.16 9.01
N ALA A 121 -3.69 9.41 8.76
CA ALA A 121 -3.70 7.96 8.93
C ALA A 121 -2.68 7.25 8.04
N LEU A 122 -2.58 7.64 6.76
CA LEU A 122 -1.60 7.09 5.81
C LEU A 122 -0.16 7.40 6.21
N SER A 123 0.09 8.64 6.67
CA SER A 123 1.42 9.08 7.10
C SER A 123 1.91 8.28 8.31
N GLU A 124 1.02 8.03 9.27
CA GLU A 124 1.34 7.22 10.45
C GLU A 124 1.49 5.74 10.12
N LEU A 125 0.62 5.18 9.26
CA LEU A 125 0.69 3.77 8.87
C LEU A 125 1.99 3.47 8.15
N LEU A 126 2.24 4.16 7.03
CA LEU A 126 3.37 3.86 6.15
C LEU A 126 4.69 4.34 6.77
N GLY A 127 4.66 5.44 7.51
CA GLY A 127 5.81 5.87 8.29
C GLY A 127 6.11 4.96 9.48
N GLY A 128 5.11 4.29 10.05
CA GLY A 128 5.25 3.24 11.03
C GLY A 128 5.90 2.00 10.42
N LEU A 129 5.37 1.51 9.30
CA LEU A 129 5.91 0.36 8.57
C LEU A 129 7.36 0.59 8.10
N ALA A 130 7.64 1.77 7.51
CA ALA A 130 8.98 2.13 7.01
C ALA A 130 10.00 2.47 8.12
N GLY A 131 9.58 2.48 9.39
CA GLY A 131 10.43 2.80 10.53
C GLY A 131 10.36 1.76 11.64
N GLY A 132 9.67 0.63 11.44
CA GLY A 132 9.44 -0.37 12.48
C GLY A 132 8.70 0.16 13.71
N SER A 133 7.90 1.22 13.58
CA SER A 133 7.30 1.89 14.74
C SER A 133 5.87 1.43 15.01
N GLY A 134 5.70 0.49 15.94
CA GLY A 134 4.39 0.03 16.41
C GLY A 134 3.53 1.17 16.97
N ARG A 135 4.12 2.16 17.66
CA ARG A 135 3.38 3.34 18.15
C ARG A 135 2.72 4.11 17.02
N ARG A 136 3.41 4.32 15.89
CA ARG A 136 2.85 5.03 14.73
C ARG A 136 1.76 4.20 14.05
N ALA A 137 1.97 2.89 13.90
CA ALA A 137 0.92 2.01 13.42
C ALA A 137 -0.33 2.07 14.31
N LEU A 138 -0.19 2.07 15.64
CA LEU A 138 -1.31 2.22 16.57
C LEU A 138 -2.01 3.59 16.41
N THR A 139 -1.26 4.68 16.27
CA THR A 139 -1.83 6.00 15.96
C THR A 139 -2.66 5.98 14.67
N ALA A 140 -2.15 5.32 13.62
CA ALA A 140 -2.88 5.15 12.37
C ALA A 140 -4.21 4.40 12.56
N ALA A 141 -4.20 3.32 13.36
CA ALA A 141 -5.41 2.58 13.70
C ALA A 141 -6.43 3.45 14.44
N THR A 142 -6.00 4.27 15.39
CA THR A 142 -6.88 5.20 16.13
C THR A 142 -7.52 6.22 15.19
N ILE A 143 -6.73 6.87 14.32
CA ILE A 143 -7.26 7.84 13.35
C ILE A 143 -8.27 7.16 12.39
N ALA A 144 -7.95 5.95 11.94
CA ALA A 144 -8.83 5.18 11.07
C ALA A 144 -10.14 4.78 11.78
N ALA A 145 -10.08 4.38 13.05
CA ALA A 145 -11.28 4.09 13.84
C ALA A 145 -12.20 5.32 13.95
N GLU A 146 -11.64 6.50 14.22
CA GLU A 146 -12.41 7.75 14.25
C GLU A 146 -13.04 8.08 12.89
N LEU A 147 -12.30 7.90 11.79
CA LEU A 147 -12.78 8.09 10.43
C LEU A 147 -13.96 7.15 10.13
N ARG A 148 -13.83 5.88 10.53
CA ARG A 148 -14.88 4.88 10.37
C ARG A 148 -16.13 5.22 11.13
N GLU A 149 -16.03 5.59 12.41
CA GLU A 149 -17.20 5.95 13.23
C GLU A 149 -17.95 7.15 12.64
N ARG A 150 -17.22 8.18 12.19
CA ARG A 150 -17.80 9.33 11.49
C ARG A 150 -18.50 8.91 10.20
N ALA A 151 -17.84 8.08 9.39
CA ALA A 151 -18.38 7.59 8.14
C ALA A 151 -19.67 6.79 8.34
N MET A 152 -19.73 5.93 9.37
CA MET A 152 -20.94 5.19 9.73
C MET A 152 -22.07 6.10 10.23
N ALA A 153 -21.75 7.20 10.90
CA ALA A 153 -22.75 8.16 11.38
C ALA A 153 -23.40 8.96 10.24
N GLU A 154 -22.66 9.32 9.18
CA GLU A 154 -23.23 9.99 8.00
C GLU A 154 -23.93 9.02 7.02
N GLY A 155 -23.57 7.73 7.05
CA GLY A 155 -24.17 6.70 6.20
C GLY A 155 -23.55 6.60 4.81
N ALA A 156 -24.37 6.37 3.78
CA ALA A 156 -23.90 5.95 2.45
C ALA A 156 -22.96 6.95 1.75
N SER A 157 -23.06 8.25 2.06
CA SER A 157 -22.21 9.30 1.48
C SER A 157 -20.73 9.17 1.83
N MET A 158 -20.39 8.44 2.90
CA MET A 158 -19.02 8.23 3.35
C MET A 158 -18.60 6.75 3.28
N GLY A 159 -19.31 5.91 2.53
CA GLY A 159 -19.05 4.46 2.46
C GLY A 159 -17.60 4.12 2.05
N ALA A 160 -16.99 4.91 1.16
CA ALA A 160 -15.59 4.73 0.76
C ALA A 160 -14.60 4.94 1.92
N LEU A 161 -14.91 5.84 2.87
CA LEU A 161 -14.10 6.03 4.08
C LEU A 161 -14.16 4.82 5.00
N VAL A 162 -15.31 4.15 5.11
CA VAL A 162 -15.43 2.93 5.94
C VAL A 162 -14.46 1.87 5.43
N VAL A 163 -14.45 1.63 4.11
CA VAL A 163 -13.56 0.64 3.48
C VAL A 163 -12.09 1.01 3.69
N LEU A 164 -11.72 2.27 3.42
CA LEU A 164 -10.35 2.73 3.59
C LEU A 164 -9.90 2.63 5.06
N ALA A 165 -10.74 3.05 5.99
CA ALA A 165 -10.45 2.98 7.42
C ALA A 165 -10.28 1.53 7.89
N ASP A 166 -11.16 0.62 7.47
CA ASP A 166 -11.07 -0.80 7.80
C ASP A 166 -9.76 -1.43 7.29
N LEU A 167 -9.30 -1.07 6.09
CA LEU A 167 -8.03 -1.52 5.54
C LEU A 167 -6.84 -0.98 6.35
N ILE A 168 -6.84 0.32 6.66
CA ILE A 168 -5.78 0.94 7.47
C ILE A 168 -5.70 0.28 8.84
N MET A 169 -6.83 0.09 9.52
CA MET A 169 -6.86 -0.61 10.81
C MET A 169 -6.34 -2.04 10.70
N ASN A 170 -6.72 -2.78 9.65
CA ASN A 170 -6.28 -4.16 9.47
C ASN A 170 -4.76 -4.27 9.35
N VAL A 171 -4.13 -3.41 8.54
CA VAL A 171 -2.67 -3.39 8.38
C VAL A 171 -2.00 -2.90 9.66
N ALA A 172 -2.50 -1.80 10.23
CA ALA A 172 -1.92 -1.20 11.42
C ALA A 172 -1.88 -2.18 12.60
N LEU A 173 -2.98 -2.85 12.91
CA LEU A 173 -3.05 -3.80 14.03
C LEU A 173 -2.12 -4.99 13.82
N LYS A 174 -1.95 -5.45 12.58
CA LYS A 174 -0.99 -6.50 12.24
C LYS A 174 0.45 -6.05 12.36
N ALA A 175 0.75 -4.78 12.09
CA ALA A 175 2.09 -4.21 12.24
C ALA A 175 2.46 -3.96 13.71
N VAL A 176 1.48 -3.67 14.57
CA VAL A 176 1.70 -3.50 16.02
C VAL A 176 2.13 -4.79 16.70
N CYS A 177 1.58 -5.94 16.29
CA CYS A 177 1.85 -7.23 16.96
C CYS A 177 3.33 -7.66 16.92
N PRO A 178 4.06 -7.57 15.79
CA PRO A 178 5.50 -7.80 15.76
C PRO A 178 6.29 -6.78 16.59
N SER A 179 5.98 -5.49 16.50
CA SER A 179 6.73 -4.43 17.20
C SER A 179 6.62 -4.52 18.73
N LEU A 180 5.50 -4.99 19.27
CA LEU A 180 5.33 -5.22 20.71
C LEU A 180 6.13 -6.43 21.21
N MET A 181 6.57 -7.33 20.32
CA MET A 181 7.41 -8.47 20.66
C MET A 181 8.90 -8.15 20.54
N GLU A 182 9.29 -7.20 19.68
CA GLU A 182 10.69 -6.74 19.56
C GLU A 182 11.15 -5.85 20.72
N ASP A 183 10.22 -5.20 21.45
CA ASP A 183 10.53 -4.39 22.65
C ASP A 183 10.77 -5.24 23.94
N GLN A 184 10.88 -6.57 23.84
CA GLN A 184 11.10 -7.47 24.98
C GLN A 184 12.53 -8.03 25.13
N ASP A 185 13.49 -7.61 24.30
CA ASP A 185 14.91 -7.98 24.40
C ASP A 185 15.80 -6.85 24.96
#